data_AF-A0A7C8IYR2-F1
#
_entry.id   AF-A0A7C8IYR2-F1
#
_cell.length_a   1.000
_cell.length_b   1.000
_cell.length_c   1.000
_cell.angle_alpha   90.00
_cell.angle_beta   90.00
_cell.angle_gamma   90.00
#
_symmetry.space_group_name_H-M   'P 1'
#
loop_
_entity.id
_entity.type
_entity.pdbx_description
1 polymer ?
#
loop_
_entity_poly.entity_id
_entity_poly.type
_entity_poly.pdbx_seq_one_letter_code
_entity_poly.pdbx_strand_id
1 'polypeptide(L)'
;MDILIEYLNKIINEIYLTIYSIYDLINISPTIFSIIYDLFMILPVLIAVAFVTVAERKAMGSMQRRLGPNITGVWGTLQAFADALKLILKENVSPTQANLIFF
;
A
#
# COMPACT_ATOMS: atom_id res chain seq x y z
N MET A 1 14.37 -33.93 48.81
CA MET A 1 14.32 -32.47 48.59
C MET A 1 14.29 -32.15 47.10
N ASP A 2 14.95 -32.98 46.28
CA ASP A 2 15.07 -32.79 44.82
C ASP A 2 13.76 -32.84 44.04
N ILE A 3 12.83 -33.74 44.41
CA ILE A 3 11.50 -33.82 43.78
C ILE A 3 10.72 -32.51 43.95
N LEU A 4 10.77 -31.91 45.15
CA LEU A 4 10.08 -30.65 45.41
C LEU A 4 10.66 -29.51 44.56
N ILE A 5 11.99 -29.50 44.39
CA ILE A 5 12.69 -28.52 43.54
C ILE A 5 12.35 -28.72 42.06
N GLU A 6 12.22 -29.97 41.61
CA GLU A 6 11.81 -30.29 40.23
C GLU A 6 10.37 -29.84 39.94
N TYR A 7 9.44 -30.08 40.88
CA TYR A 7 8.07 -29.56 40.79
C TYR A 7 8.02 -28.03 40.78
N LEU A 8 8.84 -27.39 41.62
CA LEU A 8 8.93 -25.93 41.66
C LEU A 8 9.45 -25.38 40.32
N ASN A 9 10.50 -25.99 39.76
CA ASN A 9 11.08 -25.60 38.49
C ASN A 9 10.12 -25.81 37.31
N LYS A 10 9.30 -26.87 37.34
CA LYS A 10 8.26 -27.10 36.32
C LYS A 10 7.20 -26.00 36.35
N ILE A 11 6.71 -25.64 37.54
CA ILE A 11 5.73 -24.55 37.72
C ILE A 11 6.34 -23.22 37.24
N ILE A 12 7.58 -22.94 37.62
CA ILE A 12 8.28 -21.72 37.20
C ILE A 12 8.40 -21.67 35.67
N ASN A 13 8.81 -22.76 35.02
CA ASN A 13 8.92 -22.81 33.56
C ASN A 13 7.57 -22.63 32.85
N GLU A 14 6.49 -23.23 33.33
CA GLU A 14 5.15 -23.01 32.76
C GLU A 14 4.71 -21.54 32.87
N ILE A 15 5.01 -20.88 33.99
CA ILE A 15 4.73 -19.46 34.19
C ILE A 15 5.56 -18.61 33.21
N TYR A 16 6.86 -18.87 33.08
CA TYR A 16 7.72 -18.15 32.13
C TYR A 16 7.24 -18.30 30.68
N LEU A 17 6.82 -19.51 30.29
CA LEU A 17 6.32 -19.78 28.94
C LEU A 17 5.00 -19.04 28.67
N THR A 18 4.13 -18.96 29.66
CA THR A 18 2.86 -18.20 29.60
C THR A 18 3.11 -16.70 29.46
N ILE A 19 4.08 -16.16 30.23
CA ILE A 19 4.46 -14.75 30.16
C ILE A 19 5.04 -14.41 28.77
N TYR A 20 5.92 -15.25 28.23
CA TYR A 20 6.53 -15.03 26.92
C TYR A 20 5.48 -15.01 25.79
N SER A 21 4.50 -15.91 25.84
CA SER A 21 3.39 -15.94 24.87
C SER A 21 2.51 -14.68 24.90
N ILE A 22 2.32 -14.06 26.07
CA ILE A 22 1.57 -12.81 26.21
C ILE A 22 2.36 -11.62 25.65
N TYR A 23 3.68 -11.57 25.89
CA TYR A 23 4.55 -10.53 25.34
C TYR A 23 4.61 -10.56 23.81
N ASP A 24 4.70 -11.74 23.19
CA ASP A 24 4.66 -11.88 21.73
C ASP A 24 3.33 -11.42 21.14
N LEU A 25 2.19 -11.76 21.77
CA LEU A 25 0.87 -11.33 21.31
C LEU A 25 0.71 -9.80 21.34
N ILE A 26 1.24 -9.14 22.39
CA ILE A 26 1.23 -7.68 22.51
C ILE A 26 2.10 -7.03 21.42
N ASN A 27 3.27 -7.61 21.12
CA ASN A 27 4.21 -7.08 20.13
C ASN A 27 3.81 -7.31 18.65
N ILE A 28 2.90 -8.24 18.35
CA ILE A 28 2.32 -8.41 17.00
C ILE A 28 1.33 -7.28 16.65
N SER A 29 0.61 -6.76 17.64
CA SER A 29 -0.39 -5.70 17.42
C SER A 29 0.15 -4.37 16.84
N PRO A 30 1.31 -3.82 17.26
CA PRO A 30 1.81 -2.56 16.73
C PRO A 30 2.32 -2.64 15.28
N THR A 31 2.87 -3.79 14.84
CA THR A 31 3.40 -3.93 13.47
C THR A 31 2.29 -4.00 12.43
N ILE A 32 1.18 -4.67 12.74
CA ILE A 32 0.00 -4.68 11.88
C ILE A 32 -0.62 -3.28 11.82
N PHE A 33 -0.70 -2.58 12.95
CA PHE A 33 -1.24 -1.23 13.02
C PHE A 33 -0.40 -0.23 12.20
N SER A 34 0.94 -0.32 12.23
CA SER A 34 1.80 0.55 11.43
C SER A 34 1.62 0.33 9.93
N ILE A 35 1.53 -0.91 9.46
CA ILE A 35 1.32 -1.22 8.04
C ILE A 35 -0.02 -0.66 7.55
N ILE A 36 -1.08 -0.76 8.36
CA ILE A 36 -2.39 -0.18 8.03
C ILE A 36 -2.29 1.35 7.93
N TYR A 37 -1.58 1.98 8.86
CA TYR A 37 -1.39 3.43 8.86
C TYR A 37 -0.65 3.91 7.59
N ASP A 38 0.42 3.22 7.20
CA ASP A 38 1.18 3.54 6.00
C ASP A 38 0.34 3.41 4.73
N LEU A 39 -0.48 2.35 4.63
CA LEU A 39 -1.41 2.17 3.51
C LEU A 39 -2.43 3.32 3.44
N PHE A 40 -2.99 3.72 4.58
CA PHE A 40 -3.94 4.84 4.66
C PHE A 40 -3.30 6.18 4.30
N MET A 41 -1.99 6.35 4.49
CA MET A 41 -1.27 7.55 4.07
C MET A 41 -1.06 7.57 2.54
N ILE A 42 -0.67 6.45 1.94
CA ILE A 42 -0.31 6.37 0.52
C ILE A 42 -1.55 6.46 -0.40
N LEU A 43 -2.65 5.81 -0.02
CA LEU A 43 -3.86 5.69 -0.84
C LEU A 43 -4.47 7.06 -1.26
N PRO A 44 -4.70 8.04 -0.36
CA PRO A 44 -5.23 9.35 -0.75
C PRO A 44 -4.25 10.15 -1.60
N VAL A 45 -2.93 9.98 -1.43
CA VAL A 45 -1.93 10.66 -2.25
C VAL A 45 -2.02 10.19 -3.71
N LEU A 46 -2.15 8.89 -3.94
CA LEU A 46 -2.33 8.33 -5.29
C LEU A 46 -3.60 8.84 -5.96
N ILE A 47 -4.72 8.88 -5.21
CA ILE A 47 -5.99 9.41 -5.71
C ILE A 47 -5.88 10.91 -6.03
N ALA A 48 -5.23 11.68 -5.16
CA ALA A 48 -5.03 13.11 -5.37
C ALA A 48 -4.24 13.39 -6.66
N VAL A 49 -3.11 12.70 -6.87
CA VAL A 49 -2.31 12.83 -8.09
C VAL A 49 -3.13 12.47 -9.32
N ALA A 50 -3.90 11.38 -9.26
CA ALA A 50 -4.76 10.94 -10.36
C ALA A 50 -5.76 12.04 -10.80
N PHE A 51 -6.44 12.69 -9.84
CA PHE A 51 -7.38 13.78 -10.15
C PHE A 51 -6.68 15.08 -10.59
N VAL A 52 -5.49 15.38 -10.05
CA VAL A 52 -4.69 16.54 -10.48
C VAL A 52 -4.35 16.43 -11.97
N THR A 53 -4.00 15.25 -12.49
CA THR A 53 -3.72 15.08 -13.94
C THR A 53 -4.94 15.32 -14.83
N VAL A 54 -6.16 15.02 -14.36
CA VAL A 54 -7.41 15.30 -15.09
C VAL A 54 -7.70 16.81 -15.07
N ALA A 55 -7.48 17.45 -13.91
CA ALA A 55 -7.63 18.89 -13.75
C ALA A 55 -6.66 19.66 -14.66
N GLU A 56 -5.39 19.25 -14.71
CA GLU A 56 -4.37 19.81 -15.61
C GLU A 56 -4.82 19.74 -17.08
N ARG A 57 -5.30 18.58 -17.54
CA ARG A 57 -5.80 18.40 -18.91
C ARG A 57 -7.00 19.31 -19.21
N LYS A 58 -7.88 19.55 -18.24
CA LYS A 58 -8.99 20.52 -18.38
C LYS A 58 -8.50 21.96 -18.43
N ALA A 59 -7.52 22.33 -17.60
CA ALA A 59 -6.93 23.67 -17.60
C ALA A 59 -6.23 23.97 -18.93
N MET A 60 -5.38 23.06 -19.42
CA MET A 60 -4.73 23.20 -20.73
C MET A 60 -5.74 23.27 -21.88
N GLY A 61 -6.83 22.49 -21.80
CA GLY A 61 -7.94 22.60 -22.74
C GLY A 61 -8.52 24.00 -22.78
N SER A 62 -8.88 24.55 -21.62
CA SER A 62 -9.47 25.90 -21.52
C SER A 62 -8.55 26.99 -22.06
N MET A 63 -7.24 26.90 -21.81
CA MET A 63 -6.24 27.85 -22.33
C MET A 63 -6.16 27.83 -23.85
N GLN A 64 -6.26 26.65 -24.46
CA GLN A 64 -6.20 26.44 -25.90
C GLN A 64 -7.56 26.59 -26.58
N ARG A 65 -8.60 27.03 -25.84
CA ARG A 65 -9.98 27.15 -26.34
C ARG A 65 -10.52 25.83 -26.91
N ARG A 66 -10.09 24.69 -26.36
CA ARG A 66 -10.61 23.34 -26.63
C ARG A 66 -11.21 22.74 -25.37
N LEU A 67 -12.22 21.89 -25.50
CA LEU A 67 -12.74 21.18 -24.34
C LEU A 67 -11.73 20.12 -23.90
N GLY A 68 -11.40 20.12 -22.61
CA GLY A 68 -10.65 19.02 -21.98
C GLY A 68 -11.46 17.72 -21.95
N PRO A 69 -10.94 16.66 -21.33
CA PRO A 69 -11.60 15.34 -21.31
C PRO A 69 -13.02 15.44 -20.73
N ASN A 70 -14.02 15.12 -21.55
CA ASN A 70 -15.46 15.17 -21.19
C ASN A 70 -16.23 13.87 -21.55
N ILE A 71 -15.55 12.86 -22.12
CA ILE A 71 -16.21 11.68 -22.72
C ILE A 71 -16.20 10.47 -21.77
N THR A 72 -15.17 10.31 -20.94
CA THR A 72 -14.95 9.16 -20.05
C THR A 72 -15.68 9.35 -18.71
N GLY A 73 -17.02 9.29 -18.73
CA GLY A 73 -17.89 9.42 -17.55
C GLY A 73 -18.42 10.85 -17.32
N VAL A 74 -19.14 11.07 -16.20
CA VAL A 74 -19.71 12.38 -15.86
C VAL A 74 -18.57 13.40 -15.69
N TRP A 75 -18.50 14.38 -16.60
CA TRP A 75 -17.41 15.37 -16.69
C TRP A 75 -15.99 14.78 -16.77
N GLY A 76 -15.80 13.56 -17.29
CA GLY A 76 -14.47 12.97 -17.48
C GLY A 76 -13.74 12.53 -16.20
N THR A 77 -14.45 12.32 -15.08
CA THR A 77 -13.85 11.85 -13.82
C THR A 77 -13.30 10.42 -13.91
N LEU A 78 -13.88 9.56 -14.78
CA LEU A 78 -13.39 8.19 -14.97
C LEU A 78 -12.14 8.13 -15.86
N GLN A 79 -11.66 9.26 -16.39
CA GLN A 79 -10.46 9.29 -17.24
C GLN A 79 -9.23 8.73 -16.52
N ALA A 80 -9.04 9.06 -15.24
CA ALA A 80 -7.89 8.59 -14.47
C ALA A 80 -7.87 7.05 -14.32
N PHE A 81 -9.03 6.44 -14.13
CA PHE A 81 -9.18 4.98 -14.08
C PHE A 81 -8.95 4.34 -15.45
N ALA A 82 -9.46 4.95 -16.51
CA ALA A 82 -9.26 4.47 -17.88
C ALA A 82 -7.76 4.48 -18.28
N ASP A 83 -7.04 5.54 -17.90
CA ASP A 83 -5.60 5.65 -18.14
C ASP A 83 -4.82 4.59 -17.33
N ALA A 84 -5.19 4.34 -16.08
CA ALA A 84 -4.57 3.29 -15.27
C ALA A 84 -4.78 1.90 -15.87
N LEU A 85 -6.02 1.56 -16.26
CA LEU A 85 -6.33 0.28 -16.91
C LEU A 85 -5.58 0.11 -18.23
N LYS A 86 -5.49 1.17 -19.03
CA LYS A 86 -4.73 1.18 -20.28
C LYS A 86 -3.25 0.85 -20.05
N LEU A 87 -2.65 1.36 -18.98
CA LEU A 87 -1.24 1.10 -18.64
C LEU A 87 -1.03 -0.33 -18.16
N ILE A 88 -1.95 -0.89 -17.37
CA ILE A 88 -1.87 -2.29 -16.89
C ILE A 88 -1.92 -3.27 -18.05
N LEU A 89 -2.76 -2.99 -19.05
CA LEU A 89 -2.89 -3.84 -20.24
C LEU A 89 -1.78 -3.63 -21.27
N LYS A 90 -0.94 -2.60 -21.10
CA LYS A 90 0.09 -2.30 -22.08
C LYS A 90 1.24 -3.30 -21.95
N GLU A 91 1.69 -3.80 -23.08
CA GLU A 91 2.85 -4.69 -23.15
C GLU A 91 4.09 -4.00 -22.59
N ASN A 92 4.76 -4.66 -21.64
CA ASN A 92 6.04 -4.20 -21.09
C ASN A 92 7.15 -4.55 -22.06
N VAL A 93 7.45 -3.62 -22.98
CA VAL A 93 8.55 -3.77 -23.93
C VAL A 93 9.82 -3.22 -23.31
N SER A 94 10.79 -4.10 -23.02
CA SER A 94 12.14 -3.67 -22.67
C SER A 94 12.97 -3.46 -23.94
N PRO A 95 13.73 -2.34 -24.05
CA PRO A 95 14.60 -2.10 -25.19
C PRO A 95 15.72 -3.14 -25.26
N THR A 96 16.03 -3.59 -26.48
CA THR A 96 17.00 -4.65 -26.77
C THR A 96 18.46 -4.27 -26.49
N GLN A 97 18.76 -2.98 -26.38
CA GLN A 97 20.13 -2.46 -26.16
C GLN A 97 20.33 -1.81 -24.77
N ALA A 98 19.35 -1.86 -23.88
CA ALA A 98 19.54 -1.36 -22.52
C ALA A 98 19.96 -2.46 -21.55
N ASN A 99 20.61 -2.05 -20.46
CA ASN A 99 20.88 -2.94 -19.34
C ASN A 99 19.57 -3.21 -18.57
N LEU A 100 19.05 -4.42 -18.69
CA LEU A 100 17.80 -4.88 -18.08
C LEU A 100 17.71 -4.73 -16.55
N ILE A 101 18.83 -4.64 -15.84
CA ILE A 101 18.84 -4.52 -14.37
C ILE A 101 18.57 -3.08 -13.94
N PHE A 102 18.98 -2.09 -14.74
CA PHE A 102 18.84 -0.67 -14.43
C PHE A 102 17.70 0.02 -15.17
N PHE A 103 17.17 -0.60 -16.23
CA PHE A 103 16.07 -0.10 -17.05
C PHE A 103 14.72 -0.57 -16.52
#